data_AF-A0A957S778-F1
#
_entry.id   AF-A0A957S778-F1
#
_cell.length_a   1.000
_cell.length_b   1.000
_cell.length_c   1.000
_cell.angle_alpha   90.00
_cell.angle_beta   90.00
_cell.angle_gamma   90.00
#
_symmetry.space_group_name_H-M   'P 1'
#
loop_
_entity.id
_entity.type
_entity.pdbx_description
1 polymer ?
#
loop_
_entity_poly.entity_id
_entity_poly.type
_entity_poly.pdbx_seq_one_letter_code
_entity_poly.pdbx_strand_id
1 'polypeptide(L)' 'KGALAFIGPLWLANDGSARTFSHAFYTALINGDTLGEAAQRARQAAKRPGDPTWLSYSVYGHPNARLAG' A
#
# COMPACT_ATOMS: atom_id res chain seq x y z
N LYS A 1 -14.60 15.54 -11.47
CA LYS A 1 -13.33 14.81 -11.65
C LYS A 1 -12.82 14.41 -10.27
N GLY A 2 -12.32 13.20 -10.09
CA GLY A 2 -11.83 12.70 -8.79
C GLY A 2 -10.99 11.43 -8.96
N ALA A 3 -10.27 11.02 -7.90
CA ALA A 3 -9.53 9.78 -7.86
C ALA A 3 -10.37 8.69 -7.15
N LEU A 4 -10.37 7.47 -7.68
CA LEU A 4 -11.04 6.32 -7.05
C LEU A 4 -10.30 5.80 -5.81
N ALA A 5 -8.97 5.95 -5.81
CA ALA A 5 -8.12 5.64 -4.68
C ALA A 5 -6.90 6.58 -4.68
N PHE A 6 -6.38 6.86 -3.48
CA PHE A 6 -5.13 7.57 -3.26
C PHE A 6 -4.34 6.84 -2.17
N ILE A 7 -3.06 6.61 -2.42
CA ILE A 7 -2.14 5.97 -1.47
C ILE A 7 -0.91 6.85 -1.33
N GLY A 8 -0.47 7.08 -0.10
CA GLY A 8 0.72 7.86 0.16
C GLY A 8 1.16 7.80 1.61
N PRO A 9 2.45 8.09 1.88
CA PRO A 9 2.96 8.15 3.23
C PRO A 9 2.55 9.47 3.92
N LEU A 10 2.23 9.42 5.20
CA LEU A 10 1.92 10.57 6.06
C LEU A 10 3.18 11.29 6.57
N TRP A 11 4.34 10.62 6.54
CA TRP A 11 5.64 11.16 6.95
C TRP A 11 6.77 10.53 6.11
N LEU A 12 8.02 10.96 6.34
CA LEU A 12 9.18 10.48 5.60
C LEU A 12 9.29 8.95 5.69
N ALA A 13 9.34 8.30 4.52
CA ALA A 13 9.51 6.87 4.38
C ALA A 13 10.95 6.54 3.99
N ASN A 14 11.51 5.46 4.53
CA ASN A 14 12.78 4.93 4.04
C ASN A 14 12.60 4.35 2.63
N ASP A 15 13.44 4.73 1.68
CA ASP A 15 13.32 4.33 0.27
C ASP A 15 13.25 2.81 0.06
N GLY A 16 14.03 2.03 0.82
CA GLY A 16 14.05 0.57 0.69
C GLY A 16 12.74 -0.08 1.12
N SER A 17 12.20 0.35 2.26
CA SER A 17 10.92 -0.15 2.78
C SER A 17 9.73 0.43 2.02
N ALA A 18 9.83 1.67 1.53
CA ALA A 18 8.86 2.29 0.63
C ALA A 18 8.74 1.52 -0.69
N ARG A 19 9.87 1.18 -1.31
CA ARG A 19 9.91 0.31 -2.50
C ARG A 19 9.26 -1.05 -2.24
N THR A 20 9.58 -1.65 -1.09
CA THR A 20 9.01 -2.95 -0.69
C THR A 20 7.49 -2.86 -0.52
N PHE A 21 7.00 -1.82 0.15
CA PHE A 21 5.57 -1.54 0.29
C PHE A 21 4.91 -1.38 -1.08
N SER A 22 5.40 -0.47 -1.92
CA SER A 22 4.79 -0.18 -3.22
C SER A 22 4.77 -1.41 -4.13
N HIS A 23 5.86 -2.17 -4.17
CA HIS A 23 5.93 -3.39 -4.98
C HIS A 23 4.91 -4.43 -4.52
N ALA A 24 4.84 -4.71 -3.21
CA ALA A 24 3.88 -5.67 -2.66
C ALA A 24 2.42 -5.20 -2.84
N PHE A 25 2.16 -3.90 -2.67
CA PHE A 25 0.84 -3.30 -2.84
C PHE A 25 0.32 -3.46 -4.27
N TYR A 26 1.09 -2.99 -5.27
CA TYR A 26 0.66 -3.05 -6.65
C TYR A 26 0.63 -4.49 -7.19
N THR A 27 1.54 -5.36 -6.75
CA THR A 27 1.49 -6.78 -7.11
C THR A 27 0.19 -7.42 -6.63
N ALA A 28 -0.19 -7.20 -5.36
CA ALA A 28 -1.44 -7.72 -4.82
C ALA A 28 -2.67 -7.18 -5.56
N LEU A 29 -2.70 -5.86 -5.80
CA LEU A 29 -3.81 -5.20 -6.47
C LEU A 29 -4.00 -5.68 -7.93
N ILE A 30 -2.89 -5.85 -8.67
CA ILE A 30 -2.90 -6.39 -10.04
C ILE A 30 -3.34 -7.86 -10.04
N ASN A 31 -2.96 -8.64 -9.02
CA ASN A 31 -3.40 -10.03 -8.86
C ASN A 31 -4.85 -10.16 -8.38
N GLY A 32 -5.57 -9.05 -8.27
CA GLY A 32 -7.01 -9.01 -8.05
C GLY A 32 -7.41 -8.81 -6.60
N ASP A 33 -6.48 -8.70 -5.64
CA ASP A 33 -6.83 -8.40 -4.24
C ASP A 33 -7.61 -7.08 -4.13
N THR A 34 -8.41 -6.96 -3.06
CA THR A 34 -9.03 -5.68 -2.72
C THR A 34 -7.98 -4.66 -2.27
N LEU A 35 -8.33 -3.37 -2.36
CA LEU A 35 -7.50 -2.26 -1.91
C LEU A 35 -7.06 -2.44 -0.44
N GLY A 36 -7.96 -2.93 0.41
CA GLY A 36 -7.68 -3.22 1.82
C GLY A 36 -6.70 -4.37 2.01
N GLU A 37 -6.91 -5.49 1.31
CA GLU A 37 -6.02 -6.66 1.36
C GLU A 37 -4.62 -6.32 0.84
N ALA A 38 -4.53 -5.62 -0.29
CA ALA A 38 -3.27 -5.16 -0.86
C ALA A 38 -2.51 -4.26 0.12
N ALA A 39 -3.21 -3.35 0.80
CA ALA A 39 -2.62 -2.50 1.83
C ALA A 39 -2.10 -3.29 3.03
N GLN A 40 -2.85 -4.29 3.51
CA GLN A 40 -2.41 -5.13 4.62
C GLN A 40 -1.17 -5.97 4.26
N ARG A 41 -1.17 -6.61 3.08
CA ARG A 41 -0.01 -7.38 2.61
C ARG A 41 1.23 -6.50 2.44
N ALA A 42 1.07 -5.30 1.86
CA ALA A 42 2.17 -4.36 1.68
C ALA A 42 2.80 -3.93 3.02
N ARG A 43 1.97 -3.68 4.04
CA ARG A 43 2.43 -3.37 5.40
C ARG A 43 3.22 -4.52 6.01
N GLN A 44 2.73 -5.75 5.87
CA GLN A 44 3.43 -6.93 6.37
C GLN A 44 4.77 -7.13 5.66
N ALA A 45 4.82 -6.98 4.33
CA ALA A 45 6.03 -7.13 3.53
C ALA A 45 7.10 -6.07 3.85
N ALA A 46 6.69 -4.83 4.13
CA ALA A 46 7.60 -3.73 4.44
C ALA A 46 8.01 -3.67 5.93
N LYS A 47 7.41 -4.48 6.81
CA LYS A 47 7.68 -4.45 8.25
C LYS A 47 9.09 -4.95 8.55
N ARG A 48 9.93 -4.07 9.10
CA ARG A 48 11.30 -4.36 9.51
C ARG A 48 11.59 -3.79 10.89
N PRO A 49 12.37 -4.48 11.75
CA PRO A 49 12.79 -3.94 13.04
C PRO A 49 13.51 -2.59 12.87
N GLY A 50 13.16 -1.60 13.68
CA GLY A 50 13.78 -0.26 13.64
C GLY A 50 13.33 0.63 12.48
N ASP A 51 12.47 0.17 11.58
CA ASP A 51 11.96 0.95 10.45
C ASP A 51 10.42 1.10 10.51
N PRO A 52 9.90 2.29 10.86
CA PRO A 52 8.46 2.52 10.98
C PRO A 52 7.78 2.82 9.62
N THR A 53 8.48 2.72 8.49
CA THR A 53 7.95 3.06 7.15
C THR A 53 6.64 2.34 6.83
N TRP A 54 6.47 1.08 7.24
CA TRP A 54 5.25 0.32 7.00
C TRP A 54 3.99 0.95 7.65
N LEU A 55 4.15 1.79 8.67
CA LEU A 55 3.05 2.51 9.33
C LEU A 55 2.72 3.85 8.66
N SER A 56 3.60 4.38 7.80
CA SER A 56 3.41 5.72 7.23
C SER A 56 2.30 5.77 6.19
N TYR A 57 2.00 4.64 5.54
CA TYR A 57 1.09 4.61 4.39
C TYR A 57 -0.39 4.66 4.78
N SER A 58 -1.04 5.74 4.35
CA SER A 58 -2.50 5.88 4.28
C SER A 58 -3.02 5.44 2.93
N VAL A 59 -4.18 4.78 2.94
CA VAL A 59 -4.89 4.29 1.75
C VAL A 59 -6.31 4.81 1.81
N TYR A 60 -6.64 5.74 0.92
CA TYR A 60 -7.96 6.33 0.77
C TYR A 60 -8.65 5.71 -0.45
N GLY A 61 -9.88 5.23 -0.26
CA GLY A 61 -10.67 4.55 -1.29
C GLY A 61 -11.64 3.57 -0.66
N HIS A 62 -12.52 2.97 -1.46
CA HIS A 62 -13.40 1.92 -0.96
C HIS A 62 -12.56 0.66 -0.64
N PRO A 63 -12.59 0.10 0.58
CA PRO A 63 -11.67 -0.98 0.99
C PRO A 63 -11.84 -2.25 0.14
N ASN A 64 -13.06 -2.53 -0.35
CA ASN A 64 -13.34 -3.67 -1.23
C ASN A 64 -13.17 -3.37 -2.73
N ALA A 65 -12.69 -2.17 -3.10
CA ALA A 65 -12.40 -1.87 -4.50
C ALA A 65 -11.30 -2.80 -5.02
N ARG A 66 -11.42 -3.23 -6.27
CA ARG A 66 -10.44 -4.03 -7.00
C ARG A 66 -10.02 -3.27 -8.25
N LEU A 67 -8.85 -3.57 -8.79
CA LEU A 67 -8.47 -3.08 -10.11
C LEU A 67 -9.31 -3.80 -11.17
N ALA A 68 -10.07 -3.05 -11.98
CA ALA A 68 -10.73 -3.62 -13.15
C ALA A 68 -9.66 -3.87 -14.23
N GLY A 69 -9.63 -5.10 -14.74
CA GLY A 69 -8.77 -5.48 -15.87
C GLY A 69 -9.27 -4.93 -17.20
#